data_AF-F9FXZ6-F1
#
_entry.id   AF-F9FXZ6-F1
#
_cell.length_a   1.000
_cell.length_b   1.000
_cell.length_c   1.000
_cell.angle_alpha   90.00
_cell.angle_beta   90.00
_cell.angle_gamma   90.00
#
_symmetry.space_group_name_H-M   'P 1'
#
loop_
_entity.id
_entity.type
_entity.pdbx_description
1 polymer ?
#
loop_
_entity_poly.entity_id
_entity_poly.type
_entity_poly.pdbx_seq_one_letter_code
_entity_poly.pdbx_strand_id
1 'polypeptide(L)'
;EVPWALSLGAPPAATIAASIPIPPGVSERDYVSSLAGKPLDMVKCELSDLLVPANSEIILEGTFSLKDKALEGPFEDYIGMHFEGEAGNQPLFTVDAITYRDGAILPVSVPGRLTDESHTTASMASVQLLEALQQHDLPIKDAVAPLETLATWCILQVDIMEYDGGRIFRSVDFRSSYPPELQEKIEGRWTEMGFDAV
;
A
#
# COMPACT_ATOMS: atom_id res chain seq x y z
N GLU A 1 22.38 -10.71 19.90
CA GLU A 1 20.98 -11.15 19.99
C GLU A 1 20.08 -9.97 20.31
N VAL A 2 19.01 -9.81 19.54
CA VAL A 2 17.99 -8.77 19.72
C VAL A 2 16.63 -9.46 19.87
N PRO A 3 15.82 -9.14 20.90
CA PRO A 3 14.50 -9.74 21.07
C PRO A 3 13.59 -9.45 19.86
N TRP A 4 12.78 -10.43 19.47
CA TRP A 4 11.78 -10.26 18.42
C TRP A 4 10.51 -11.05 18.76
N ALA A 5 9.41 -10.63 18.15
CA ALA A 5 8.17 -11.40 18.12
C ALA A 5 7.50 -11.26 16.74
N LEU A 6 6.92 -12.35 16.24
CA LEU A 6 6.13 -12.38 15.01
C LEU A 6 4.69 -12.74 15.33
N SER A 7 3.77 -11.90 14.86
CA SER A 7 2.33 -12.13 15.01
C SER A 7 1.72 -12.60 13.70
N LEU A 8 1.27 -13.85 13.66
CA LEU A 8 0.53 -14.43 12.54
C LEU A 8 -0.96 -14.46 12.88
N GLY A 9 -1.81 -14.08 11.92
CA GLY A 9 -3.25 -13.91 12.17
C GLY A 9 -3.56 -12.74 13.11
N ALA A 10 -2.81 -11.65 13.00
CA ALA A 10 -3.11 -10.41 13.73
C ALA A 10 -4.47 -9.82 13.30
N PRO A 11 -5.05 -8.90 14.09
CA PRO A 11 -6.21 -8.11 13.64
C PRO A 11 -5.94 -7.47 12.26
N PRO A 12 -6.85 -7.57 11.27
CA PRO A 12 -6.56 -7.14 9.90
C PRO A 12 -6.07 -5.70 9.75
N ALA A 13 -6.60 -4.77 10.55
CA ALA A 13 -6.15 -3.38 10.55
C ALA A 13 -4.68 -3.24 11.00
N ALA A 14 -4.22 -4.09 11.92
CA ALA A 14 -2.82 -4.12 12.37
C ALA A 14 -1.88 -4.65 11.28
N THR A 15 -2.31 -5.68 10.53
CA THR A 15 -1.56 -6.16 9.36
C THR A 15 -1.42 -5.07 8.31
N ILE A 16 -2.51 -4.38 7.95
CA ILE A 16 -2.48 -3.30 6.96
C ILE A 16 -1.59 -2.14 7.44
N ALA A 17 -1.72 -1.72 8.71
CA ALA A 17 -0.92 -0.64 9.25
C ALA A 17 0.59 -0.97 9.28
N ALA A 18 0.95 -2.23 9.51
CA ALA A 18 2.34 -2.70 9.45
C ALA A 18 2.92 -2.72 8.03
N SER A 19 2.07 -2.64 7.00
CA SER A 19 2.48 -2.70 5.60
C SER A 19 2.48 -1.35 4.89
N ILE A 20 2.02 -0.28 5.55
CA ILE A 20 2.08 1.08 5.01
C ILE A 20 3.28 1.83 5.63
N PRO A 21 3.92 2.74 4.88
CA PRO A 21 4.98 3.56 5.42
C PRO A 21 4.40 4.61 6.37
N ILE A 22 4.70 4.42 7.66
CA ILE A 22 4.38 5.36 8.73
C ILE A 22 5.67 6.14 9.09
N PRO A 23 5.59 7.42 9.48
CA PRO A 23 6.76 8.21 9.82
C PRO A 23 7.64 7.57 10.92
N PRO A 24 8.98 7.68 10.83
CA PRO A 24 9.88 7.18 11.87
C PRO A 24 9.54 7.72 13.26
N GLY A 25 9.55 6.85 14.26
CA GLY A 25 9.24 7.20 15.65
C GLY A 25 7.75 7.20 15.99
N VAL A 26 6.87 6.96 15.02
CA VAL A 26 5.44 6.72 15.25
C VAL A 26 5.19 5.22 15.21
N SER A 27 4.43 4.71 16.19
CA SER A 27 4.08 3.29 16.22
C SER A 27 2.86 3.00 15.34
N GLU A 28 2.95 1.96 14.52
CA GLU A 28 1.85 1.41 13.73
C GLU A 28 0.64 1.08 14.62
N ARG A 29 0.87 0.62 15.85
CA ARG A 29 -0.18 0.36 16.85
C ARG A 29 -1.04 1.60 17.10
N ASP A 30 -0.39 2.76 17.25
CA ASP A 30 -1.07 4.01 17.57
C ASP A 30 -1.88 4.49 16.34
N TYR A 31 -1.37 4.23 15.14
CA TYR A 31 -2.10 4.47 13.89
C TYR A 31 -3.36 3.61 13.78
N VAL A 32 -3.26 2.31 14.05
CA VAL A 32 -4.42 1.40 14.10
C VAL A 32 -5.44 1.87 15.13
N SER A 33 -4.95 2.26 16.31
CA SER A 33 -5.82 2.72 17.41
C SER A 33 -6.55 4.01 17.04
N SER A 34 -5.87 4.94 16.35
CA SER A 34 -6.45 6.17 15.81
C SER A 34 -7.52 5.87 14.76
N LEU A 35 -7.21 5.01 13.79
CA LEU A 35 -8.14 4.61 12.73
C LEU A 35 -9.39 3.91 13.28
N ALA A 36 -9.22 3.04 14.29
CA ALA A 36 -10.31 2.30 14.91
C ALA A 36 -11.13 3.14 15.92
N GLY A 37 -10.67 4.34 16.28
CA GLY A 37 -11.28 5.18 17.32
C GLY A 37 -11.22 4.58 18.73
N LYS A 38 -10.42 3.52 18.93
CA LYS A 38 -10.22 2.83 20.21
C LYS A 38 -8.83 2.21 20.26
N PRO A 39 -8.21 2.06 21.45
CA PRO A 39 -6.93 1.40 21.59
C PRO A 39 -6.95 -0.03 21.01
N LEU A 40 -5.88 -0.41 20.32
CA LEU A 40 -5.63 -1.80 19.96
C LEU A 40 -5.27 -2.58 21.24
N ASP A 41 -5.98 -3.69 21.50
CA ASP A 41 -5.69 -4.55 22.65
C ASP A 41 -4.34 -5.24 22.45
N MET A 42 -3.42 -5.00 23.37
CA MET A 42 -2.06 -5.56 23.35
C MET A 42 -1.81 -6.38 24.60
N VAL A 43 -1.00 -7.42 24.47
CA VAL A 43 -0.48 -8.23 25.57
C VAL A 43 1.04 -8.30 25.50
N LYS A 44 1.67 -8.49 26.65
CA LYS A 44 3.11 -8.69 26.75
C LYS A 44 3.48 -10.09 26.23
N CYS A 45 4.57 -10.16 25.48
CA CYS A 45 5.24 -11.42 25.14
C CYS A 45 5.66 -12.21 26.40
N GLU A 46 5.76 -13.53 26.28
CA GLU A 46 6.16 -14.41 27.38
C GLU A 46 7.65 -14.22 27.76
N LEU A 47 8.51 -13.98 26.77
CA LEU A 47 9.97 -13.97 26.96
C LEU A 47 10.61 -12.57 26.94
N SER A 48 9.85 -11.52 26.66
CA SER A 48 10.39 -10.16 26.52
C SER A 48 9.38 -9.07 26.89
N ASP A 49 9.82 -7.80 26.92
CA ASP A 49 8.95 -6.64 27.14
C ASP A 49 8.24 -6.14 25.87
N LEU A 50 8.32 -6.90 24.78
CA LEU A 50 7.58 -6.61 23.56
C LEU A 50 6.07 -6.79 23.78
N LEU A 51 5.29 -6.01 23.03
CA LEU A 51 3.83 -6.08 23.02
C LEU A 51 3.37 -6.62 21.68
N VAL A 52 2.44 -7.56 21.71
CA VAL A 52 1.78 -8.14 20.52
C VAL A 52 0.26 -7.96 20.61
N PRO A 53 -0.48 -7.95 19.49
CA PRO A 53 -1.94 -7.87 19.54
C PRO A 53 -2.53 -9.04 20.32
N ALA A 54 -3.45 -8.76 21.25
CA ALA A 54 -4.04 -9.77 22.14
C ALA A 54 -4.84 -10.85 21.40
N ASN A 55 -5.33 -10.53 20.21
CA ASN A 55 -6.22 -11.38 19.41
C ASN A 55 -5.50 -12.14 18.29
N SER A 56 -4.16 -12.11 18.25
CA SER A 56 -3.38 -12.85 17.26
C SER A 56 -3.61 -14.35 17.35
N GLU A 57 -3.55 -15.03 16.22
CA GLU A 57 -3.74 -16.48 16.14
C GLU A 57 -2.52 -17.25 16.66
N ILE A 58 -1.32 -16.84 16.23
CA ILE A 58 -0.04 -17.48 16.58
C ILE A 58 1.01 -16.39 16.79
N ILE A 59 1.77 -16.48 17.88
CA ILE A 59 2.95 -15.65 18.16
C ILE A 59 4.19 -16.53 18.20
N LEU A 60 5.24 -16.12 17.48
CA LEU A 60 6.59 -16.66 17.62
C LEU A 60 7.43 -15.66 18.40
N GLU A 61 8.20 -16.11 19.39
CA GLU A 61 9.08 -15.24 20.19
C GLU A 61 10.49 -15.82 20.26
N GLY A 62 11.49 -14.95 20.38
CA GLY A 62 12.86 -15.35 20.66
C GLY A 62 13.84 -14.21 20.41
N THR A 63 14.98 -14.53 19.79
CA THR A 63 15.98 -13.52 19.41
C THR A 63 16.45 -13.68 17.97
N PHE A 64 16.81 -12.57 17.31
CA PHE A 64 17.53 -12.62 16.03
C PHE A 64 19.01 -12.25 16.19
N SER A 65 19.85 -12.91 15.39
CA SER A 65 21.30 -12.75 15.42
C SER A 65 21.75 -11.60 14.50
N LEU A 66 22.64 -10.76 15.01
CA LEU A 66 23.30 -9.71 14.22
C LEU A 66 24.52 -10.24 13.45
N LYS A 67 24.92 -11.49 13.70
CA LYS A 67 26.15 -12.08 13.16
C LYS A 67 25.86 -13.32 12.33
N ASP A 68 25.05 -14.22 12.88
CA ASP A 68 24.76 -15.51 12.28
C ASP A 68 23.69 -15.34 11.21
N LYS A 69 23.94 -15.99 10.07
CA LYS A 69 23.10 -15.91 8.89
C LYS A 69 22.94 -17.29 8.28
N ALA A 70 21.83 -17.49 7.59
CA ALA A 70 21.60 -18.68 6.78
C ALA A 70 21.13 -18.27 5.39
N LEU A 71 21.30 -19.19 4.44
CA LEU A 71 20.81 -19.02 3.09
C LEU A 71 19.28 -19.01 3.12
N GLU A 72 18.69 -17.93 2.66
CA GLU A 72 17.26 -17.74 2.45
C GLU A 72 16.99 -17.59 0.95
N GLY A 73 15.79 -17.99 0.52
CA GLY A 73 15.42 -18.03 -0.88
C GLY A 73 16.13 -19.14 -1.68
N PRO A 74 16.04 -19.10 -3.01
CA PRO A 74 15.30 -18.07 -3.77
C PRO A 74 13.78 -18.24 -3.61
N PHE A 75 13.04 -17.14 -3.74
CA PHE A 75 11.60 -17.09 -3.57
C PHE A 75 10.99 -16.26 -4.71
N GLU A 76 9.85 -16.68 -5.26
CA GLU A 76 9.17 -15.92 -6.31
C GLU A 76 8.45 -14.73 -5.66
N ASP A 77 8.89 -13.51 -5.99
CA ASP A 77 8.30 -12.29 -5.45
C ASP A 77 6.97 -11.94 -6.18
N TYR A 78 6.23 -10.96 -5.66
CA TYR A 78 4.92 -10.55 -6.17
C TYR A 78 4.91 -10.16 -7.65
N ILE A 79 6.06 -9.83 -8.24
CA ILE A 79 6.18 -9.57 -9.68
C ILE A 79 6.14 -10.84 -10.55
N GLY A 80 6.03 -12.03 -9.93
CA GLY A 80 5.86 -13.30 -10.64
C GLY A 80 7.08 -13.73 -11.45
N MET A 81 8.26 -13.31 -10.98
CA MET A 81 9.56 -13.57 -11.56
C MET A 81 10.50 -14.16 -10.50
N HIS A 82 11.37 -15.04 -10.97
CA HIS A 82 12.44 -15.62 -10.19
C HIS A 82 13.76 -15.17 -10.79
N PHE A 83 14.61 -14.49 -10.02
CA PHE A 83 15.90 -14.07 -10.54
C PHE A 83 16.98 -15.05 -10.10
N GLU A 84 17.84 -15.44 -11.03
CA GLU A 84 19.00 -16.26 -10.73
C GLU A 84 19.93 -15.52 -9.75
N GLY A 85 20.27 -16.17 -8.64
CA GLY A 85 21.18 -15.61 -7.64
C GLY A 85 20.53 -14.73 -6.56
N GLU A 86 19.19 -14.68 -6.48
CA GLU A 86 18.48 -13.98 -5.40
C GLU A 86 18.62 -14.60 -4.01
N ALA A 87 19.04 -15.87 -3.94
CA ALA A 87 19.29 -16.51 -2.67
C ALA A 87 20.42 -15.77 -1.91
N GLY A 88 20.17 -15.41 -0.66
CA GLY A 88 21.04 -14.54 0.11
C GLY A 88 21.18 -14.98 1.56
N ASN A 89 22.31 -14.62 2.18
CA ASN A 89 22.50 -14.85 3.61
C ASN A 89 21.70 -13.81 4.42
N GLN A 90 20.60 -14.25 5.04
CA GLN A 90 19.73 -13.44 5.89
C GLN A 90 19.97 -13.73 7.38
N PRO A 91 19.68 -12.77 8.29
CA PRO A 91 19.80 -12.99 9.73
C PRO A 91 19.02 -14.20 10.22
N LEU A 92 19.61 -14.98 11.13
CA LEU A 92 18.90 -16.07 11.79
C LEU A 92 17.95 -15.55 12.86
N PHE A 93 16.72 -16.06 12.84
CA PHE A 93 15.70 -15.84 13.86
C PHE A 93 15.52 -17.13 14.66
N THR A 94 15.94 -17.11 15.93
CA THR A 94 15.69 -18.20 16.87
C THR A 94 14.28 -18.04 17.43
N VAL A 95 13.53 -19.15 17.47
CA VAL A 95 12.21 -19.23 18.09
C VAL A 95 12.35 -20.04 19.37
N ASP A 96 12.22 -19.36 20.51
CA ASP A 96 12.34 -19.93 21.85
C ASP A 96 10.96 -20.29 22.43
N ALA A 97 9.91 -19.60 22.01
CA ALA A 97 8.52 -19.90 22.38
C ALA A 97 7.54 -19.70 21.21
N ILE A 98 6.48 -20.51 21.23
CA ILE A 98 5.32 -20.37 20.34
C ILE A 98 4.07 -20.38 21.21
N THR A 99 3.30 -19.29 21.18
CA THR A 99 1.99 -19.21 21.82
C THR A 99 0.91 -19.11 20.74
N TYR A 100 -0.26 -19.68 20.98
CA TYR A 100 -1.31 -19.75 19.96
C TYR A 100 -2.69 -19.93 20.61
N ARG A 101 -3.73 -19.54 19.87
CA ARG A 101 -5.13 -19.74 20.26
C ARG A 101 -5.57 -21.19 20.04
N ASP A 102 -6.53 -21.66 20.83
CA ASP A 102 -7.19 -22.93 20.55
C ASP A 102 -7.84 -22.89 19.16
N GLY A 103 -7.48 -23.84 18.29
CA GLY A 103 -7.95 -23.87 16.90
C GLY A 103 -7.32 -22.80 16.01
N ALA A 104 -6.09 -22.36 16.33
CA ALA A 104 -5.37 -21.30 15.62
C ALA A 104 -5.37 -21.46 14.09
N ILE A 105 -5.56 -20.33 13.42
CA ILE A 105 -5.53 -20.21 11.96
C ILE A 105 -4.19 -19.62 11.54
N LEU A 106 -3.46 -20.35 10.68
CA LEU A 106 -2.26 -19.83 10.04
C LEU A 106 -2.64 -19.18 8.69
N PRO A 107 -2.68 -17.84 8.59
CA PRO A 107 -2.80 -17.19 7.29
C PRO A 107 -1.51 -17.39 6.50
N VAL A 108 -1.63 -17.69 5.21
CA VAL A 108 -0.51 -17.84 4.29
C VAL A 108 -0.82 -17.00 3.05
N SER A 109 0.17 -16.23 2.60
CA SER A 109 0.14 -15.57 1.31
C SER A 109 1.05 -16.33 0.34
N VAL A 110 0.63 -16.43 -0.91
CA VAL A 110 1.38 -17.10 -1.98
C VAL A 110 1.60 -16.07 -3.09
N PRO A 111 2.66 -15.25 -2.98
CA PRO A 111 2.97 -14.24 -3.98
C PRO A 111 3.37 -14.88 -5.30
N GLY A 112 3.13 -14.14 -6.38
CA GLY A 112 3.51 -14.54 -7.73
C GLY A 112 2.64 -13.85 -8.76
N ARG A 113 2.42 -14.49 -9.90
CA ARG A 113 1.69 -13.87 -11.04
C ARG A 113 0.21 -13.59 -10.79
N LEU A 114 -0.41 -14.35 -9.90
CA LEU A 114 -1.81 -14.14 -9.55
C LEU A 114 -1.89 -13.06 -8.49
N THR A 115 -2.94 -12.24 -8.55
CA THR A 115 -3.18 -11.21 -7.55
C THR A 115 -3.33 -11.82 -6.16
N ASP A 116 -2.39 -11.47 -5.27
CA ASP A 116 -2.33 -11.83 -3.85
C ASP A 116 -2.29 -10.57 -2.96
N GLU A 117 -2.14 -10.76 -1.66
CA GLU A 117 -2.07 -9.70 -0.65
C GLU A 117 -0.94 -8.69 -0.92
N SER A 118 0.19 -9.13 -1.49
CA SER A 118 1.33 -8.28 -1.88
C SER A 118 0.90 -7.20 -2.86
N HIS A 119 0.09 -7.56 -3.86
CA HIS A 119 -0.47 -6.62 -4.83
C HIS A 119 -1.40 -5.60 -4.20
N THR A 120 -2.28 -6.07 -3.32
CA THR A 120 -3.23 -5.18 -2.62
C THR A 120 -2.49 -4.17 -1.76
N THR A 121 -1.44 -4.61 -1.06
CA THR A 121 -0.59 -3.76 -0.23
C THR A 121 0.22 -2.78 -1.08
N ALA A 122 0.90 -3.25 -2.12
CA ALA A 122 1.66 -2.40 -3.04
C ALA A 122 0.79 -1.34 -3.69
N SER A 123 -0.48 -1.67 -4.02
CA SER A 123 -1.42 -0.71 -4.61
C SER A 123 -1.69 0.50 -3.72
N MET A 124 -1.57 0.36 -2.39
CA MET A 124 -1.78 1.45 -1.44
C MET A 124 -0.74 2.57 -1.57
N ALA A 125 0.41 2.29 -2.19
CA ALA A 125 1.41 3.32 -2.51
C ALA A 125 0.84 4.43 -3.43
N SER A 126 -0.20 4.13 -4.22
CA SER A 126 -0.88 5.12 -5.06
C SER A 126 -1.47 6.28 -4.26
N VAL A 127 -1.95 6.04 -3.03
CA VAL A 127 -2.52 7.08 -2.15
C VAL A 127 -1.44 8.08 -1.73
N GLN A 128 -0.25 7.59 -1.37
CA GLN A 128 0.88 8.47 -1.03
C GLN A 128 1.44 9.19 -2.24
N LEU A 129 1.45 8.54 -3.41
CA LEU A 129 1.84 9.20 -4.64
C LEU A 129 0.89 10.36 -4.94
N LEU A 130 -0.43 10.16 -4.81
CA LEU A 130 -1.42 11.23 -4.94
C LEU A 130 -1.11 12.40 -3.99
N GLU A 131 -0.91 12.11 -2.71
CA GLU A 131 -0.60 13.12 -1.70
C GLU A 131 0.69 13.89 -2.05
N ALA A 132 1.76 13.19 -2.43
CA ALA A 132 3.03 13.80 -2.80
C ALA A 132 2.89 14.70 -4.04
N LEU A 133 2.13 14.27 -5.06
CA LEU A 133 1.89 15.06 -6.27
C LEU A 133 1.08 16.32 -5.95
N GLN A 134 0.05 16.21 -5.12
CA GLN A 134 -0.78 17.34 -4.69
C GLN A 134 0.00 18.34 -3.82
N GLN A 135 0.90 17.86 -2.94
CA GLN A 135 1.79 18.72 -2.16
C GLN A 135 2.77 19.54 -3.03
N HIS A 136 3.01 19.11 -4.29
CA HIS A 136 3.83 19.83 -5.27
C HIS A 136 2.98 20.66 -6.25
N ASP A 137 1.72 20.95 -5.90
CA ASP A 137 0.79 21.74 -6.71
C ASP A 137 0.56 21.16 -8.12
N LEU A 138 0.73 19.84 -8.29
CA LEU A 138 0.43 19.19 -9.56
C LEU A 138 -1.09 18.96 -9.69
N PRO A 139 -1.67 19.15 -10.89
CA PRO A 139 -3.11 19.08 -11.11
C PRO A 139 -3.60 17.61 -11.18
N ILE A 140 -3.44 16.84 -10.10
CA ILE A 140 -3.80 15.42 -10.03
C ILE A 140 -5.00 15.25 -9.10
N LYS A 141 -6.09 14.72 -9.65
CA LYS A 141 -7.34 14.43 -8.92
C LYS A 141 -7.29 13.10 -8.17
N ASP A 142 -6.70 12.10 -8.81
CA ASP A 142 -6.71 10.73 -8.30
C ASP A 142 -5.48 9.95 -8.81
N ALA A 143 -5.10 8.92 -8.08
CA ALA A 143 -4.03 8.00 -8.43
C ALA A 143 -4.42 6.57 -8.05
N VAL A 144 -4.27 5.62 -8.97
CA VAL A 144 -4.54 4.20 -8.71
C VAL A 144 -3.43 3.35 -9.30
N ALA A 145 -2.93 2.38 -8.52
CA ALA A 145 -2.04 1.34 -9.01
C ALA A 145 -2.85 0.04 -9.22
N PRO A 146 -3.24 -0.30 -10.47
CA PRO A 146 -4.09 -1.46 -10.72
C PRO A 146 -3.42 -2.77 -10.34
N LEU A 147 -4.20 -3.71 -9.78
CA LEU A 147 -3.67 -5.00 -9.33
C LEU A 147 -3.22 -5.87 -10.50
N GLU A 148 -3.90 -5.75 -11.64
CA GLU A 148 -3.59 -6.45 -12.90
C GLU A 148 -2.20 -6.10 -13.44
N THR A 149 -1.62 -5.01 -12.94
CA THR A 149 -0.34 -4.49 -13.39
C THR A 149 0.78 -4.77 -12.39
N LEU A 150 0.50 -5.73 -11.51
CA LEU A 150 1.36 -6.11 -10.40
C LEU A 150 1.65 -4.92 -9.47
N ALA A 151 0.78 -3.91 -9.44
CA ALA A 151 1.00 -2.61 -8.77
C ALA A 151 2.35 -1.91 -9.14
N THR A 152 2.95 -2.22 -10.30
CA THR A 152 4.26 -1.70 -10.72
C THR A 152 4.21 -0.33 -11.40
N TRP A 153 3.03 0.11 -11.83
CA TRP A 153 2.81 1.45 -12.36
C TRP A 153 1.54 2.07 -11.76
N CYS A 154 1.36 3.37 -11.96
CA CYS A 154 0.24 4.12 -11.41
C CYS A 154 -0.46 4.91 -12.53
N ILE A 155 -1.79 4.87 -12.54
CA ILE A 155 -2.64 5.70 -13.40
C ILE A 155 -2.98 6.96 -12.61
N LEU A 156 -2.69 8.11 -13.21
CA LEU A 156 -2.99 9.42 -12.63
C LEU A 156 -4.14 10.07 -13.37
N GLN A 157 -5.19 10.44 -12.64
CA GLN A 157 -6.25 11.27 -13.18
C GLN A 157 -5.81 12.74 -13.11
N VAL A 158 -5.49 13.31 -14.26
CA VAL A 158 -5.13 14.74 -14.36
C VAL A 158 -6.40 15.58 -14.39
N ASP A 159 -6.42 16.68 -13.64
CA ASP A 159 -7.42 17.72 -13.82
C ASP A 159 -7.19 18.38 -15.18
N ILE A 160 -8.17 18.31 -16.07
CA ILE A 160 -8.10 19.02 -17.35
C ILE A 160 -8.04 20.51 -17.06
N MET A 161 -6.87 21.10 -17.28
CA MET A 161 -6.57 22.51 -17.09
C MET A 161 -5.98 23.06 -18.39
N GLU A 162 -6.52 24.16 -18.92
CA GLU A 162 -5.87 24.89 -20.01
C GLU A 162 -4.75 25.79 -19.46
N TYR A 163 -3.65 25.81 -20.19
CA TYR A 163 -2.49 26.63 -19.88
C TYR A 163 -2.74 28.09 -20.29
N ASP A 164 -3.01 28.99 -19.34
CA ASP A 164 -3.25 30.42 -19.63
C ASP A 164 -1.97 31.23 -19.92
N GLY A 165 -0.80 30.59 -19.81
CA GLY A 165 0.51 31.25 -19.89
C GLY A 165 1.19 31.51 -18.54
N GLY A 166 0.51 31.28 -17.41
CA GLY A 166 1.06 31.38 -16.05
C GLY A 166 1.38 30.05 -15.35
N ARG A 167 1.96 30.13 -14.13
CA ARG A 167 2.24 28.98 -13.22
C ARG A 167 0.99 28.50 -12.44
N ILE A 168 -0.20 28.94 -12.82
CA ILE A 168 -1.43 28.73 -12.05
C ILE A 168 -2.43 28.01 -12.94
N PHE A 169 -3.02 26.93 -12.43
CA PHE A 169 -4.04 26.16 -13.12
C PHE A 169 -5.44 26.64 -12.70
N ARG A 170 -6.41 26.71 -13.63
CA ARG A 170 -7.83 27.05 -13.36
C ARG A 170 -8.75 26.05 -14.05
N SER A 171 -9.84 25.67 -13.36
CA SER A 171 -10.85 24.74 -13.88
C SER A 171 -11.37 25.20 -15.24
N VAL A 172 -11.35 24.31 -16.23
CA VAL A 172 -11.83 24.58 -17.60
C VAL A 172 -13.34 24.39 -17.73
N ASP A 173 -13.94 25.24 -18.54
CA ASP A 173 -15.32 25.13 -19.02
C ASP A 173 -15.32 25.32 -20.53
N PHE A 174 -15.94 24.40 -21.29
CA PHE A 174 -15.95 24.37 -22.75
C PHE A 174 -16.35 25.72 -23.36
N ARG A 175 -17.32 26.40 -22.74
CA ARG A 175 -17.83 27.70 -23.20
C ARG A 175 -16.82 28.84 -23.01
N SER A 176 -15.94 28.72 -22.02
CA SER A 176 -14.95 29.75 -21.67
C SER A 176 -13.56 29.51 -22.27
N SER A 177 -13.27 28.27 -22.62
CA SER A 177 -11.93 27.79 -22.97
C SER A 177 -11.60 27.83 -24.47
N TYR A 178 -12.59 27.62 -25.35
CA TYR A 178 -12.36 27.51 -26.79
C TYR A 178 -12.82 28.74 -27.59
N PRO A 179 -12.20 29.06 -28.74
CA PRO A 179 -12.72 30.09 -29.63
C PRO A 179 -14.15 29.75 -30.12
N PRO A 180 -15.05 30.74 -30.30
CA PRO A 180 -16.45 30.50 -30.70
C PRO A 180 -16.59 29.63 -31.96
N GLU A 181 -15.70 29.83 -32.93
CA GLU A 181 -15.66 29.08 -34.19
C GLU A 181 -15.35 27.58 -34.00
N LEU A 182 -14.56 27.24 -32.98
CA LEU A 182 -14.29 25.84 -32.64
C LEU A 182 -15.46 25.24 -31.84
N GLN A 183 -16.08 26.03 -30.96
CA GLN A 183 -17.28 25.62 -30.21
C GLN A 183 -18.42 25.27 -31.18
N GLU A 184 -18.76 26.18 -32.11
CA GLU A 184 -19.81 25.96 -33.13
C GLU A 184 -19.54 24.72 -33.99
N LYS A 185 -18.27 24.49 -34.38
CA LYS A 185 -17.91 23.32 -35.17
C LYS A 185 -18.12 22.02 -34.40
N ILE A 186 -17.81 22.00 -33.10
CA ILE A 186 -17.96 20.82 -32.26
C ILE A 186 -19.45 20.57 -31.98
N GLU A 187 -20.21 21.59 -31.60
CA GLU A 187 -21.66 21.50 -31.36
C GLU A 187 -22.44 21.10 -32.62
N GLY A 188 -22.04 21.62 -33.78
CA GLY A 188 -22.62 21.22 -35.06
C GLY A 188 -22.44 19.73 -35.34
N ARG A 189 -21.23 19.21 -35.14
CA ARG A 189 -20.95 17.76 -35.31
C ARG A 189 -21.62 16.91 -34.24
N TRP A 190 -21.75 17.42 -33.01
CA TRP A 190 -22.46 16.75 -31.91
C TRP A 190 -23.93 16.53 -32.26
N THR A 191 -24.56 17.57 -32.81
CA THR A 191 -25.95 17.53 -33.27
C THR A 191 -26.11 16.61 -34.49
N GLU A 192 -25.16 16.63 -35.46
CA GLU A 192 -25.13 15.70 -36.60
C GLU A 192 -25.02 14.24 -36.16
N MET A 193 -24.36 13.97 -35.03
CA MET A 193 -24.25 12.63 -34.44
C MET A 193 -25.51 12.20 -33.67
N GLY A 194 -26.54 13.05 -33.59
CA GLY A 194 -27.85 12.73 -33.00
C GLY A 194 -27.93 12.96 -31.49
N PHE A 195 -27.00 13.70 -30.91
CA PHE A 195 -27.05 14.10 -29.50
C PHE A 195 -27.75 15.46 -29.33
N ASP A 196 -28.40 15.67 -28.19
CA ASP A 196 -29.00 16.96 -27.85
C ASP A 196 -27.91 18.03 -27.63
N ALA A 197 -28.23 19.28 -27.98
CA ALA A 197 -27.37 20.43 -27.73
C ALA A 197 -27.23 20.69 -26.22
N VAL A 198 -26.00 20.99 -25.77
CA VAL A 198 -25.59 21.10 -24.36
C VAL A 198 -25.57 22.54 -23.84
#